data_AF-A0A7C2DQ49-F1
#
_entry.id   AF-A0A7C2DQ49-F1
#
_cell.length_a   1.000
_cell.length_b   1.000
_cell.length_c   1.000
_cell.angle_alpha   90.00
_cell.angle_beta   90.00
_cell.angle_gamma   90.00
#
_symmetry.space_group_name_H-M   'P 1'
#
loop_
_entity.id
_entity.type
_entity.pdbx_description
1 polymer ?
#
loop_
_entity_poly.entity_id
_entity_poly.type
_entity_poly.pdbx_seq_one_letter_code
_entity_poly.pdbx_strand_id
1 'polypeptide(L)'
;MRTTIDLPEDLYRALKARAALTGVTLRELVRRLIEQGLGRPVADRGPADHRDPPPVIIPPRGKPIAAIPRARLRRIEEEEDEEKHARSARR
;
A
#
# COMPACT_ATOMS: atom_id res chain seq x y z
N MET A 1 0.13 33.28 -17.67
CA MET A 1 0.73 34.46 -16.99
C MET A 1 2.07 34.07 -16.38
N ARG A 2 3.00 35.01 -16.20
CA ARG A 2 4.28 34.76 -15.50
C ARG A 2 4.10 35.19 -14.05
N THR A 3 4.30 34.26 -13.13
CA THR A 3 4.16 34.49 -11.70
C THR A 3 5.49 34.20 -11.02
N THR A 4 5.90 35.06 -10.11
CA THR A 4 7.07 34.84 -9.24
C THR A 4 6.56 34.26 -7.92
N ILE A 5 7.18 33.17 -7.46
CA ILE A 5 6.83 32.48 -6.23
C ILE A 5 8.11 32.29 -5.44
N ASP A 6 8.13 32.73 -4.19
CA ASP A 6 9.24 32.49 -3.27
C ASP A 6 9.15 31.05 -2.74
N LEU A 7 10.26 30.32 -2.86
CA LEU A 7 10.38 28.93 -2.42
C LEU A 7 11.60 28.80 -1.50
N PRO A 8 11.51 28.04 -0.40
CA PRO A 8 12.68 27.68 0.39
C PRO A 8 13.74 27.02 -0.50
N GLU A 9 15.03 27.28 -0.21
CA GLU A 9 16.13 26.80 -1.04
C GLU A 9 16.12 25.26 -1.18
N ASP A 10 15.86 24.55 -0.09
CA ASP A 10 15.80 23.08 -0.08
C ASP A 10 14.69 22.55 -0.99
N LEU A 11 13.53 23.21 -0.99
CA LEU A 11 12.40 22.85 -1.84
C LEU A 11 12.73 23.09 -3.31
N TYR A 12 13.38 24.22 -3.63
CA TYR A 12 13.82 24.53 -4.97
C TYR A 12 14.83 23.49 -5.49
N ARG A 13 15.81 23.11 -4.66
CA ARG A 13 16.79 22.05 -4.96
C ARG A 13 16.10 20.71 -5.24
N ALA A 14 15.16 20.31 -4.40
CA ALA A 14 14.39 19.08 -4.56
C ALA A 14 13.56 19.07 -5.85
N LEU A 15 12.89 20.19 -6.18
CA LEU A 15 12.13 20.32 -7.42
C LEU A 15 13.04 20.22 -8.65
N LYS A 16 14.23 20.84 -8.60
CA LYS A 16 15.21 20.78 -9.70
C LYS A 16 15.73 19.36 -9.92
N ALA A 17 16.05 18.64 -8.85
CA ALA A 17 16.46 17.23 -8.92
C ALA A 17 15.34 16.37 -9.51
N ARG A 18 14.10 16.53 -9.03
CA ARG A 18 12.94 15.80 -9.54
C ARG A 18 12.67 16.09 -11.03
N ALA A 19 12.81 17.34 -11.46
CA ALA A 19 12.65 17.73 -12.86
C ALA A 19 13.68 17.03 -13.76
N ALA A 20 14.95 16.98 -13.32
CA ALA A 20 16.02 16.27 -14.03
C ALA A 20 15.74 14.76 -14.13
N LEU A 21 15.34 14.12 -13.02
CA LEU A 21 15.04 12.68 -12.99
C LEU A 21 13.83 12.30 -13.85
N THR A 22 12.84 13.20 -13.96
CA THR A 22 11.62 12.95 -14.73
C THR A 22 11.72 13.42 -16.19
N GLY A 23 12.85 14.00 -16.59
CA GLY A 23 13.09 14.46 -17.96
C GLY A 23 12.18 15.62 -18.41
N VAL A 24 11.64 16.40 -17.46
CA VAL A 24 10.79 17.56 -17.76
C VAL A 24 11.41 18.86 -17.25
N THR A 25 10.98 19.98 -17.80
CA THR A 25 11.42 21.29 -17.30
C THR A 25 10.83 21.59 -15.92
N LEU A 26 11.55 22.38 -15.12
CA LEU A 26 11.08 22.81 -13.79
C LEU A 26 9.71 23.51 -13.86
N ARG A 27 9.51 24.36 -14.88
CA ARG A 27 8.23 25.04 -15.11
C ARG A 27 7.07 24.05 -15.31
N GLU A 28 7.31 23.03 -16.13
CA GLU A 28 6.31 22.02 -16.42
C GLU A 28 6.01 21.14 -15.20
N LEU A 29 7.04 20.76 -14.44
CA LEU A 29 6.87 20.04 -13.18
C LEU A 29 6.03 20.85 -12.18
N VAL A 30 6.36 22.12 -11.98
CA VAL A 30 5.62 23.00 -11.05
C VAL A 30 4.17 23.17 -11.49
N ARG A 31 3.91 23.36 -12.78
CA ARG A 31 2.55 23.44 -13.33
C ARG A 31 1.73 22.19 -12.98
N ARG A 32 2.28 21.00 -13.26
CA ARG A 32 1.61 19.72 -12.97
C ARG A 32 1.33 19.55 -11.48
N LEU A 33 2.29 19.89 -10.62
CA LEU A 33 2.13 19.78 -9.17
C LEU A 33 1.03 20.71 -8.65
N ILE A 34 0.93 21.92 -9.20
CA ILE A 34 -0.15 22.87 -8.86
C ILE A 34 -1.50 22.34 -9.33
N GLU A 35 -1.60 21.90 -10.59
CA GLU A 35 -2.84 21.31 -11.14
C GLU A 35 -3.29 20.08 -10.34
N GLN A 36 -2.36 19.20 -9.98
CA GLN A 36 -2.62 18.04 -9.13
C GLN A 36 -3.06 18.46 -7.72
N GLY A 37 -2.44 19.49 -7.15
CA GLY A 37 -2.80 20.02 -5.84
C GLY A 37 -4.20 20.63 -5.80
N LEU A 38 -4.61 21.31 -6.88
CA LEU A 38 -5.93 21.90 -7.01
C LEU A 38 -7.01 20.88 -7.37
N GLY A 39 -6.69 19.87 -8.17
CA GLY A 39 -7.62 18.82 -8.59
C GLY A 39 -7.80 17.70 -7.57
N ARG A 40 -6.89 17.57 -6.60
CA ARG A 40 -7.04 16.62 -5.49
C ARG A 40 -8.08 17.21 -4.53
N PRO A 41 -9.26 16.57 -4.34
CA PRO A 41 -10.12 16.96 -3.24
C PRO A 41 -9.27 16.90 -1.97
N VAL A 42 -9.44 17.85 -1.07
CA VAL A 42 -8.82 17.82 0.27
C VAL A 42 -9.48 16.68 1.04
N ALA A 43 -9.20 15.45 0.61
CA ALA A 43 -9.42 14.25 1.38
C ALA A 43 -8.45 14.40 2.55
N ASP A 44 -9.06 14.73 3.68
CA ASP A 44 -8.51 14.72 5.02
C ASP A 44 -7.31 13.78 5.10
N ARG A 45 -6.11 14.35 5.27
CA ARG A 45 -4.87 13.57 5.42
C ARG A 45 -4.83 13.00 6.84
N GLY A 46 -5.77 12.10 7.13
CA GLY A 46 -5.63 11.11 8.19
C GLY A 46 -4.69 9.98 7.75
N PRO A 47 -4.11 9.22 8.70
CA PRO A 47 -3.22 8.12 8.35
C PRO A 47 -4.02 6.92 7.79
N ALA A 48 -3.47 6.33 6.71
CA ALA A 48 -3.85 5.07 6.03
C ALA A 48 -5.18 5.11 5.24
N ASP A 49 -5.18 5.05 3.90
CA ASP A 49 -4.65 4.01 3.01
C ASP A 49 -5.10 2.59 3.39
N HIS A 50 -5.84 1.98 2.46
CA HIS A 50 -6.40 0.62 2.47
C HIS A 50 -7.36 0.23 3.61
N ARG A 51 -8.58 0.75 3.56
CA ARG A 51 -9.74 0.04 4.13
C ARG A 51 -10.62 -0.44 2.99
N ASP A 52 -10.37 -1.65 2.52
CA ASP A 52 -11.44 -2.41 1.88
C ASP A 52 -12.62 -2.50 2.86
N PRO A 53 -13.87 -2.54 2.37
CA PRO A 53 -15.02 -2.74 3.23
C PRO A 53 -14.82 -4.00 4.07
N PRO A 54 -15.29 -4.02 5.33
CA PRO A 54 -15.21 -5.21 6.16
C PRO A 54 -15.90 -6.38 5.45
N PRO A 55 -15.45 -7.63 5.66
CA PRO A 55 -16.08 -8.79 5.05
C PRO A 55 -17.57 -8.83 5.43
N VAL A 56 -18.41 -9.07 4.43
CA VAL A 56 -19.87 -9.20 4.62
C VAL A 56 -20.18 -10.66 4.92
N ILE A 57 -21.05 -10.91 5.90
CA ILE A 57 -21.57 -12.25 6.18
C ILE A 57 -22.40 -12.70 4.97
N ILE A 58 -21.93 -13.75 4.28
CA ILE A 58 -22.62 -14.35 3.14
C ILE A 58 -23.31 -15.66 3.55
N PRO A 59 -24.41 -16.03 2.89
CA PRO A 59 -25.00 -17.36 3.06
C PRO A 59 -23.99 -18.47 2.73
N PRO A 60 -24.02 -19.61 3.43
CA PRO A 60 -23.15 -20.74 3.13
C PRO A 60 -23.35 -21.21 1.69
N ARG A 61 -22.24 -21.49 1.00
CA ARG A 61 -22.23 -21.99 -0.38
C ARG A 61 -21.38 -23.26 -0.45
N GLY A 62 -21.68 -24.12 -1.43
CA GLY A 62 -20.90 -25.34 -1.66
C GLY A 62 -21.28 -26.51 -0.74
N LYS A 63 -20.35 -27.46 -0.59
CA LYS A 63 -20.55 -28.67 0.21
C LYS A 63 -20.20 -28.39 1.69
N PRO A 64 -20.96 -28.93 2.65
CA PRO A 64 -20.63 -28.80 4.07
C PRO A 64 -19.30 -29.50 4.36
N ILE A 65 -18.42 -28.79 5.07
CA ILE A 65 -17.15 -29.35 5.54
C ILE A 65 -17.40 -29.89 6.95
N ALA A 66 -17.10 -31.17 7.17
CA ALA A 66 -17.26 -31.79 8.49
C ALA A 66 -16.29 -31.15 9.49
N ALA A 67 -16.82 -30.66 10.61
CA ALA A 67 -16.00 -30.19 11.71
C ALA A 67 -15.22 -31.36 12.32
N ILE A 68 -13.94 -31.16 12.57
CA ILE A 68 -13.07 -32.14 13.22
C ILE A 68 -12.82 -31.76 14.69
N PRO A 69 -12.64 -32.72 15.61
CA PRO A 69 -12.40 -32.41 17.01
C PRO A 69 -11.15 -31.54 17.21
N ARG A 70 -11.16 -30.65 18.21
CA ARG A 70 -10.01 -29.79 18.56
C ARG A 70 -8.72 -30.57 18.82
N ALA A 71 -8.82 -31.78 19.37
CA ALA A 71 -7.66 -32.64 19.58
C ALA A 71 -7.04 -33.13 18.26
N ARG A 72 -7.85 -33.33 17.22
CA ARG A 72 -7.38 -33.74 15.90
C ARG A 72 -6.77 -32.57 15.14
N LEU A 73 -7.34 -31.36 15.26
CA LEU A 73 -6.78 -30.13 14.69
C LEU A 73 -5.34 -29.90 15.16
N ARG A 74 -5.12 -29.93 16.48
CA ARG A 74 -3.78 -29.72 17.06
C ARG A 74 -2.73 -30.69 16.54
N ARG A 75 -3.08 -31.96 16.38
CA ARG A 75 -2.16 -32.97 15.84
C ARG A 75 -1.75 -32.66 14.40
N ILE A 76 -2.68 -32.17 13.58
CA ILE A 76 -2.41 -31.77 12.20
C ILE A 76 -1.47 -30.56 12.19
N GLU A 77 -1.73 -29.56 13.04
CA GLU A 77 -0.89 -28.36 13.16
C GLU A 77 0.54 -28.71 13.61
N GLU A 78 0.68 -29.59 14.60
CA GLU A 78 1.98 -30.09 15.10
C GLU A 78 2.77 -30.83 14.00
N GLU A 79 2.11 -31.72 13.25
CA GLU A 79 2.72 -32.46 12.14
C GLU A 79 3.18 -31.52 11.01
N GLU A 80 2.36 -30.53 10.64
CA GLU A 80 2.72 -29.53 9.62
C GLU A 80 3.93 -28.67 10.04
N ASP A 81 3.99 -28.28 11.31
CA ASP A 81 5.12 -27.52 11.87
C ASP A 81 6.41 -28.35 11.84
N GLU A 82 6.36 -29.61 12.28
CA GLU A 82 7.48 -30.55 12.21
C GLU A 82 8.01 -30.73 10.78
N GLU A 83 7.12 -30.89 9.79
CA GLU A 83 7.48 -30.99 8.38
C GLU A 83 8.12 -29.70 7.83
N LYS A 84 7.59 -28.53 8.22
CA LYS A 84 8.13 -27.23 7.82
C LYS A 84 9.52 -27.00 8.41
N HIS A 85 9.73 -27.39 9.66
CA HIS A 85 11.04 -27.34 10.33
C HIS A 85 12.05 -28.32 9.71
N ALA A 86 11.62 -29.54 9.37
CA ALA A 86 12.48 -30.52 8.70
C ALA A 86 12.90 -30.07 7.29
N ARG A 87 12.02 -29.40 6.53
CA ARG A 87 12.34 -28.82 5.22
C ARG A 87 13.33 -27.67 5.29
N SER A 88 13.25 -26.85 6.33
CA SER A 88 14.15 -25.71 6.54
C SER A 88 15.53 -26.12 7.08
N ALA A 89 15.64 -27.26 7.78
CA ALA A 89 16.91 -27.81 8.24
C ALA A 89 17.71 -28.59 7.17
N ARG A 90 17.11 -28.87 6.00
CA ARG A 90 17.75 -29.59 4.87
C ARG A 90 18.31 -28.67 3.77
N ARG A 91 18.29 -27.35 3.97
CA ARG A 91 18.75 -26.34 3.00
C ARG A 91 19.89 -25.53 3.58
#